data_AF-A0A091QDJ2-F1
#
_entry.id   AF-A0A091QDJ2-F1
#
_cell.length_a   1.000
_cell.length_b   1.000
_cell.length_c   1.000
_cell.angle_alpha   90.00
_cell.angle_beta   90.00
_cell.angle_gamma   90.00
#
_symmetry.space_group_name_H-M   'P 1'
#
loop_
_entity.id
_entity.type
_entity.pdbx_description
1 polymer ?
#
loop_
_entity_poly.entity_id
_entity_poly.type
_entity_poly.pdbx_seq_one_letter_code
_entity_poly.pdbx_strand_id
1 'polypeptide(L)'
;QNLNFTGFRKILKKHDKNLETARGAEWRVAEVEVAPFYTCKKINQLISETEEVVTNELEDGDRQKAMKRLRVPPLGAAQPVPAWTTFRVGLFCGLFIALNVTVILSGVAFIEGPNVWPLVRIYRGGFLLIEFLFLLGINTYGWRQAGVNHVLIFELNPRSNLSHQHLFEIAGFLGVLWCLSLLACIYGKFTYIPMQVNPLILYGFMLLFLINPTKTLYYKSRFWLLKLLFRVFTAPFHKVGFADFWLADQLNSLVVILMDLEYMICFYSFEVQWEDNAGLLANTDNQICYSYSYGVRAVVQCIPAWLRFIQCLRRYRDNKRAFHLVNAGKYSTTFFVVTFAALYSTHKAKNHSDTQVFFYLWIIFYFISSCYTLIWDLKMDWGLFDKNAGENTFLREGIVYPQKAYYYCAIVEDVILRFAWTIQISLTSMQIFPYAGDIISTVFAPLEVFRRFVWNFFRLENEHLNNCGEFRAVRDISVAPLNADDLTLLDQMMDQEDGVRNRRKNKQWKRSQSVSLRRPRLASQSKASDTKVLIEDLANEVNT
;
A
#
# COMPACT_ATOMS: atom_id res chain seq x y z
N GLN A 1 7.05 -12.05 29.81
CA GLN A 1 7.09 -12.67 31.16
C GLN A 1 6.02 -12.08 32.07
N ASN A 2 6.04 -10.78 32.38
CA ASN A 2 5.06 -10.12 33.28
C ASN A 2 3.59 -10.29 32.87
N LEU A 3 3.27 -10.22 31.57
CA LEU A 3 1.92 -10.46 31.07
C LEU A 3 1.42 -11.89 31.36
N ASN A 4 2.26 -12.90 31.11
CA ASN A 4 1.91 -14.29 31.39
C ASN A 4 1.76 -14.54 32.88
N PHE A 5 2.65 -13.99 33.71
CA PHE A 5 2.52 -14.04 35.17
C PHE A 5 1.21 -13.41 35.65
N THR A 6 0.88 -12.23 35.13
CA THR A 6 -0.39 -11.54 35.39
C THR A 6 -1.59 -12.36 34.91
N GLY A 7 -1.48 -13.01 33.75
CA GLY A 7 -2.49 -13.91 33.18
C GLY A 7 -2.75 -15.11 34.08
N PHE A 8 -1.71 -15.82 34.52
CA PHE A 8 -1.80 -16.91 35.49
C PHE A 8 -2.41 -16.44 36.81
N ARG A 9 -1.95 -15.31 37.36
CA ARG A 9 -2.56 -14.73 38.57
C ARG A 9 -4.06 -14.46 38.38
N LYS A 10 -4.46 -13.87 37.25
CA LYS A 10 -5.87 -13.55 36.96
C LYS A 10 -6.74 -14.79 36.76
N ILE A 11 -6.29 -15.79 36.01
CA ILE A 11 -7.09 -16.99 35.74
C ILE A 11 -7.24 -17.83 37.02
N LEU A 12 -6.20 -17.90 37.86
CA LEU A 12 -6.23 -18.62 39.13
C LEU A 12 -7.07 -17.89 40.18
N LYS A 13 -6.98 -16.56 40.28
CA LYS A 13 -7.90 -15.76 41.13
C LYS A 13 -9.35 -15.97 40.71
N LYS A 14 -9.62 -16.07 39.40
CA LYS A 14 -10.96 -16.34 38.86
C LYS A 14 -11.44 -17.76 39.12
N HIS A 15 -10.54 -18.76 39.04
CA HIS A 15 -10.82 -20.14 39.44
C HIS A 15 -11.27 -20.19 40.90
N ASP A 16 -10.49 -19.59 41.79
CA ASP A 16 -10.76 -19.57 43.23
C ASP A 16 -12.06 -18.85 43.58
N LYS A 17 -12.34 -17.72 42.92
CA LYS A 17 -13.61 -16.99 43.08
C LYS A 17 -14.82 -17.79 42.59
N ASN A 18 -14.70 -18.56 41.51
CA ASN A 18 -15.84 -19.28 40.92
C ASN A 18 -16.13 -20.63 41.60
N LEU A 19 -15.09 -21.27 42.15
CA LEU A 19 -15.20 -22.58 42.78
C LEU A 19 -15.16 -22.49 44.31
N GLU A 20 -15.01 -21.28 44.86
CA GLU A 20 -14.91 -21.01 46.30
C GLU A 20 -13.80 -21.85 46.97
N THR A 21 -12.63 -21.91 46.33
CA THR A 21 -11.46 -22.66 46.83
C THR A 21 -10.22 -21.79 46.90
N ALA A 22 -9.19 -22.20 47.64
CA ALA A 22 -7.87 -21.55 47.66
C ALA A 22 -6.82 -22.27 46.78
N ARG A 23 -7.21 -23.33 46.09
CA ARG A 23 -6.27 -24.21 45.36
C ARG A 23 -5.54 -23.50 44.22
N GLY A 24 -6.16 -22.52 43.57
CA GLY A 24 -5.53 -21.74 42.52
C GLY A 24 -4.41 -20.84 43.06
N ALA A 25 -4.63 -20.21 44.22
CA ALA A 25 -3.61 -19.43 44.92
C ALA A 25 -2.44 -20.29 45.39
N GLU A 26 -2.72 -21.47 45.96
CA GLU A 26 -1.70 -22.46 46.36
C GLU A 26 -0.86 -22.92 45.15
N TRP A 27 -1.53 -23.27 44.04
CA TRP A 27 -0.87 -23.69 42.81
C TRP A 27 -0.02 -22.56 42.19
N ARG A 28 -0.49 -21.31 42.26
CA ARG A 28 0.28 -20.14 41.80
C ARG A 28 1.61 -20.03 42.54
N VAL A 29 1.60 -20.14 43.86
CA VAL A 29 2.81 -20.03 44.69
C VAL A 29 3.73 -21.22 44.43
N ALA A 30 3.16 -22.42 44.36
CA ALA A 30 3.94 -23.65 44.17
C ALA A 30 4.58 -23.76 42.78
N GLU A 31 3.92 -23.32 41.72
CA GLU A 31 4.34 -23.59 40.34
C GLU A 31 4.66 -22.32 39.53
N VAL A 32 3.92 -21.23 39.72
CA VAL A 32 4.04 -20.04 38.85
C VAL A 32 5.12 -19.07 39.36
N GLU A 33 5.21 -18.86 40.68
CA GLU A 33 6.19 -17.93 41.28
C GLU A 33 7.61 -18.48 41.29
N VAL A 34 7.77 -19.80 41.29
CA VAL A 34 9.08 -20.46 41.21
C VAL A 34 9.49 -20.77 39.77
N ALA A 35 8.57 -20.65 38.80
CA ALA A 35 8.85 -21.02 37.41
C ALA A 35 9.99 -20.18 36.81
N PRO A 36 10.89 -20.81 36.01
CA PRO A 36 12.01 -20.13 35.37
C PRO A 36 11.63 -18.91 34.54
N PHE A 37 10.43 -18.88 33.95
CA PHE A 37 9.99 -17.74 33.13
C PHE A 37 9.70 -16.47 33.96
N TYR A 38 9.47 -16.58 35.27
CA TYR A 38 9.24 -15.45 36.17
C TYR A 38 10.47 -15.12 37.02
N THR A 39 11.18 -16.15 37.50
CA THR A 39 12.36 -15.98 38.36
C THR A 39 13.62 -15.57 37.59
N CYS A 40 13.76 -15.98 36.33
CA CYS A 40 14.92 -15.64 35.51
C CYS A 40 14.88 -14.18 35.04
N LYS A 41 15.53 -13.29 35.81
CA LYS A 41 15.73 -11.88 35.48
C LYS A 41 16.90 -11.61 34.52
N LYS A 42 17.50 -12.65 33.94
CA LYS A 42 18.64 -12.53 33.01
C LYS A 42 18.35 -11.59 31.83
N ILE A 43 17.09 -11.50 31.40
CA ILE A 43 16.66 -10.55 30.36
C ILE A 43 16.84 -9.09 30.82
N ASN A 44 16.46 -8.74 32.04
CA ASN A 44 16.63 -7.38 32.55
C ASN A 44 18.11 -7.03 32.75
N GLN A 45 18.92 -8.02 33.14
CA GLN A 45 20.38 -7.87 33.22
C GLN A 45 20.97 -7.62 31.82
N LEU A 46 20.62 -8.44 30.83
CA LEU A 46 21.05 -8.25 29.44
C LEU A 46 20.61 -6.91 28.84
N ILE A 47 19.41 -6.43 29.19
CA ILE A 47 18.94 -5.10 28.80
C ILE A 47 19.87 -4.03 29.41
N SER A 48 20.15 -4.11 30.71
CA SER A 48 21.00 -3.14 31.40
C SER A 48 22.43 -3.13 30.86
N GLU A 49 23.02 -4.32 30.67
CA GLU A 49 24.36 -4.48 30.07
C GLU A 49 24.40 -3.92 28.64
N THR A 50 23.34 -4.14 27.84
CA THR A 50 23.25 -3.58 26.49
C THR A 50 23.11 -2.05 26.54
N GLU A 51 22.30 -1.50 27.44
CA GLU A 51 22.16 -0.06 27.63
C GLU A 51 23.49 0.60 28.00
N GLU A 52 24.26 -0.03 28.89
CA GLU A 52 25.56 0.44 29.34
C GLU A 52 26.60 0.41 28.21
N VAL A 53 26.71 -0.71 27.50
CA VAL A 53 27.63 -0.83 26.35
C VAL A 53 27.30 0.18 25.26
N VAL A 54 26.03 0.36 24.90
CA VAL A 54 25.66 1.36 23.87
C VAL A 54 25.92 2.79 24.35
N THR A 55 25.74 3.07 25.65
CA THR A 55 26.02 4.39 26.22
C THR A 55 27.51 4.69 26.19
N ASN A 56 28.33 3.78 26.72
CA ASN A 56 29.75 4.03 26.94
C ASN A 56 30.57 3.89 25.65
N GLU A 57 30.29 2.86 24.82
CA GLU A 57 31.14 2.51 23.68
C GLU A 57 30.66 3.10 22.33
N LEU A 58 29.38 3.45 22.21
CA LEU A 58 28.78 3.88 20.93
C LEU A 58 28.26 5.31 20.90
N GLU A 59 28.03 5.92 22.06
CA GLU A 59 27.51 7.29 22.19
C GLU A 59 28.33 8.15 23.16
N ASP A 60 29.59 7.78 23.41
CA ASP A 60 30.57 8.56 24.19
C ASP A 60 30.08 8.97 25.60
N GLY A 61 29.30 8.10 26.25
CA GLY A 61 28.71 8.33 27.57
C GLY A 61 27.35 9.04 27.56
N ASP A 62 26.82 9.45 26.41
CA ASP A 62 25.50 10.09 26.32
C ASP A 62 24.36 9.07 26.40
N ARG A 63 23.86 8.86 27.64
CA ARG A 63 22.74 7.94 27.90
C ARG A 63 21.47 8.34 27.15
N GLN A 64 21.17 9.63 26.98
CA GLN A 64 19.95 10.05 26.29
C GLN A 64 19.99 9.65 24.82
N LYS A 65 21.12 9.87 24.16
CA LYS A 65 21.35 9.49 22.77
C LYS A 65 21.35 7.97 22.59
N ALA A 66 21.97 7.24 23.51
CA ALA A 66 21.95 5.77 23.56
C ALA A 66 20.54 5.22 23.73
N MET A 67 19.76 5.74 24.69
CA MET A 67 18.38 5.30 24.92
C MET A 67 17.49 5.65 23.72
N LYS A 68 17.69 6.80 23.09
CA LYS A 68 16.97 7.19 21.86
C LYS A 68 17.29 6.26 20.68
N ARG A 69 18.52 5.75 20.61
CA ARG A 69 18.95 4.77 19.61
C ARG A 69 18.46 3.35 19.90
N LEU A 70 18.35 2.97 21.17
CA LEU A 70 17.86 1.66 21.60
C LEU A 70 16.33 1.56 21.53
N ARG A 71 15.61 2.60 21.97
CA ARG A 71 14.16 2.63 21.93
C ARG A 71 13.64 2.61 20.49
N VAL A 72 12.70 1.72 20.22
CA VAL A 72 11.92 1.77 18.99
C VAL A 72 10.88 2.87 19.17
N PRO A 73 10.84 3.89 18.29
CA PRO A 73 9.80 4.91 18.37
C PRO A 73 8.42 4.26 18.37
N PRO A 74 7.48 4.67 19.25
CA PRO A 74 6.11 4.17 19.19
C PRO A 74 5.54 4.35 17.78
N LEU A 75 4.89 3.32 17.23
CA LEU A 75 4.31 3.36 15.87
C LEU A 75 3.38 4.58 15.65
N GLY A 76 2.72 5.05 16.72
CA GLY A 76 1.86 6.25 16.72
C GLY A 76 2.57 7.57 17.03
N ALA A 77 3.77 7.56 17.60
CA ALA A 77 4.54 8.78 17.81
C ALA A 77 5.21 9.15 16.49
N ALA A 78 4.56 10.05 15.74
CA ALA A 78 5.18 10.69 14.60
C ALA A 78 6.58 11.18 15.02
N GLN A 79 7.65 10.61 14.45
CA GLN A 79 8.87 11.39 14.28
C GLN A 79 8.40 12.67 13.59
N PRO A 80 8.47 13.85 14.23
CA PRO A 80 8.00 15.07 13.61
C PRO A 80 8.76 15.20 12.31
N VAL A 81 8.04 15.10 11.20
CA VAL A 81 8.65 15.22 9.88
C VAL A 81 9.27 16.61 9.84
N PRO A 82 10.52 16.77 9.39
CA PRO A 82 11.15 18.08 9.31
C PRO A 82 10.22 19.04 8.56
N ALA A 83 9.98 20.24 9.13
CA ALA A 83 9.09 21.23 8.53
C ALA A 83 9.42 21.52 7.06
N TRP A 84 10.72 21.41 6.72
CA TRP A 84 11.23 21.52 5.35
C TRP A 84 10.65 20.50 4.37
N THR A 85 10.40 19.26 4.80
CA THR A 85 9.77 18.24 3.96
C THR A 85 8.31 18.58 3.70
N THR A 86 7.57 19.00 4.72
CA THR A 86 6.17 19.43 4.55
C THR A 86 6.06 20.62 3.60
N PHE A 87 6.98 21.60 3.71
CA PHE A 87 7.07 22.71 2.77
C PHE A 87 7.33 22.24 1.33
N ARG A 88 8.32 21.37 1.10
CA ARG A 88 8.63 20.82 -0.24
C ARG A 88 7.45 20.05 -0.83
N VAL A 89 6.74 19.27 -0.03
CA VAL A 89 5.51 18.57 -0.47
C VAL A 89 4.48 19.59 -0.95
N GLY A 90 4.20 20.62 -0.15
CA GLY A 90 3.27 21.69 -0.52
C GLY A 90 3.69 22.42 -1.80
N LEU A 91 4.98 22.76 -1.92
CA LEU A 91 5.55 23.41 -3.11
C LEU A 91 5.40 22.54 -4.36
N PHE A 92 5.85 21.28 -4.32
CA PHE A 92 5.78 20.40 -5.49
C PHE A 92 4.34 20.07 -5.87
N CYS A 93 3.44 19.83 -4.90
CA CYS A 93 2.03 19.60 -5.21
C CYS A 93 1.36 20.85 -5.78
N GLY A 94 1.65 22.04 -5.24
CA GLY A 94 1.14 23.31 -5.76
C GLY A 94 1.62 23.59 -7.18
N LEU A 95 2.92 23.41 -7.44
CA LEU A 95 3.51 23.53 -8.78
C LEU A 95 2.91 22.50 -9.74
N PHE A 96 2.74 21.26 -9.30
CA PHE A 96 2.14 20.21 -10.13
C PHE A 96 0.71 20.58 -10.55
N ILE A 97 -0.14 21.06 -9.64
CA ILE A 97 -1.50 21.50 -9.96
C ILE A 97 -1.47 22.65 -10.97
N ALA A 98 -0.68 23.69 -10.70
CA ALA A 98 -0.57 24.85 -11.60
C ALA A 98 -0.07 24.45 -13.00
N LEU A 99 0.96 23.61 -13.07
CA LEU A 99 1.51 23.14 -14.35
C LEU A 99 0.55 22.21 -15.10
N ASN A 100 -0.26 21.39 -14.43
CA ASN A 100 -1.29 20.60 -15.10
C ASN A 100 -2.34 21.49 -15.76
N VAL A 101 -2.78 22.55 -15.08
CA VAL A 101 -3.70 23.54 -15.68
C VAL A 101 -3.06 24.16 -16.92
N THR A 102 -1.78 24.55 -16.84
CA THR A 102 -1.04 25.07 -17.99
C THR A 102 -0.93 24.04 -19.13
N VAL A 103 -0.62 22.77 -18.84
CA VAL A 103 -0.58 21.69 -19.84
C VAL A 103 -1.91 21.56 -20.56
N ILE A 104 -3.03 21.59 -19.84
CA ILE A 104 -4.37 21.48 -20.42
C ILE A 104 -4.64 22.68 -21.34
N LEU A 105 -4.39 23.90 -20.86
CA LEU A 105 -4.60 25.12 -21.64
C LEU A 105 -3.71 25.17 -22.88
N SER A 106 -2.42 24.85 -22.74
CA SER A 106 -1.47 24.78 -23.86
C SER A 106 -1.83 23.66 -24.84
N GLY A 107 -2.31 22.51 -24.33
CA GLY A 107 -2.77 21.41 -25.15
C GLY A 107 -3.96 21.82 -26.03
N VAL A 108 -4.95 22.48 -25.46
CA VAL A 108 -6.13 23.01 -26.19
C VAL A 108 -5.72 24.10 -27.19
N ALA A 109 -4.75 24.94 -26.87
CA ALA A 109 -4.36 26.08 -27.69
C ALA A 109 -3.39 25.76 -28.83
N PHE A 110 -2.46 24.81 -28.65
CA PHE A 110 -1.34 24.60 -29.58
C PHE A 110 -1.31 23.21 -30.24
N ILE A 111 -2.05 22.22 -29.72
CA ILE A 111 -2.12 20.90 -30.36
C ILE A 111 -3.19 20.96 -31.46
N GLU A 112 -2.74 21.35 -32.66
CA GLU A 112 -3.53 21.30 -33.88
C GLU A 112 -3.07 20.10 -34.72
N GLY A 113 -3.92 19.07 -34.84
CA GLY A 113 -3.64 17.89 -35.66
C GLY A 113 -4.48 16.67 -35.28
N PRO A 114 -4.68 15.72 -36.21
CA PRO A 114 -5.57 14.56 -35.99
C PRO A 114 -4.95 13.45 -35.13
N ASN A 115 -3.63 13.44 -34.88
CA ASN A 115 -2.94 12.27 -34.31
C ASN A 115 -2.16 12.59 -33.01
N VAL A 116 -2.89 12.86 -31.93
CA VAL A 116 -2.32 13.10 -30.58
C VAL A 116 -1.94 11.80 -29.84
N TRP A 117 -2.32 10.65 -30.41
CA TRP A 117 -2.28 9.37 -29.71
C TRP A 117 -0.90 8.83 -29.38
N PRO A 118 0.14 8.98 -30.24
CA PRO A 118 1.49 8.58 -29.86
C PRO A 118 1.98 9.35 -28.62
N LEU A 119 1.78 10.67 -28.58
CA LEU A 119 2.12 11.51 -27.43
C LEU A 119 1.38 11.05 -26.16
N VAL A 120 0.06 10.83 -26.25
CA VAL A 120 -0.75 10.37 -25.11
C VAL A 120 -0.26 9.02 -24.59
N ARG A 121 -0.02 8.03 -25.46
CA ARG A 121 0.45 6.69 -25.05
C ARG A 121 1.84 6.75 -24.40
N ILE A 122 2.75 7.58 -24.92
CA ILE A 122 4.08 7.76 -24.35
C ILE A 122 4.02 8.39 -22.97
N TYR A 123 3.18 9.41 -22.73
CA TYR A 123 3.11 10.09 -21.42
C TYR A 123 2.17 9.43 -20.41
N ARG A 124 1.20 8.62 -20.87
CA ARG A 124 0.23 7.92 -20.02
C ARG A 124 0.90 7.03 -18.98
N GLY A 125 1.86 6.19 -19.38
CA GLY A 125 2.58 5.31 -18.46
C GLY A 125 3.23 6.06 -17.29
N GLY A 126 3.89 7.18 -17.57
CA GLY A 126 4.50 8.05 -16.56
C GLY A 126 3.46 8.69 -15.64
N PHE A 127 2.35 9.17 -16.17
CA PHE A 127 1.24 9.72 -15.39
C PHE A 127 0.67 8.69 -14.40
N LEU A 128 0.39 7.47 -14.88
CA LEU A 128 -0.14 6.38 -14.04
C LEU A 128 0.83 6.01 -12.91
N LEU A 129 2.14 6.06 -13.16
CA LEU A 129 3.14 5.83 -12.11
C LEU A 129 3.10 6.93 -11.03
N ILE A 130 2.98 8.19 -11.44
CA ILE A 130 2.87 9.33 -10.53
C ILE A 130 1.58 9.26 -9.72
N GLU A 131 0.45 8.98 -10.36
CA GLU A 131 -0.84 8.75 -9.73
C GLU A 131 -0.76 7.61 -8.70
N PHE A 132 -0.18 6.47 -9.07
CA PHE A 132 0.01 5.33 -8.17
C PHE A 132 0.81 5.72 -6.92
N LEU A 133 1.87 6.53 -7.06
CA LEU A 133 2.67 6.99 -5.92
C LEU A 133 1.90 7.95 -5.01
N PHE A 134 1.10 8.86 -5.57
CA PHE A 134 0.19 9.70 -4.78
C PHE A 134 -0.82 8.86 -3.99
N LEU A 135 -1.48 7.92 -4.66
CA LEU A 135 -2.47 7.03 -4.04
C LEU A 135 -1.83 6.11 -3.00
N LEU A 136 -0.59 5.66 -3.19
CA LEU A 136 0.17 4.93 -2.18
C LEU A 136 0.50 5.82 -0.96
N GLY A 137 0.80 7.11 -1.19
CA GLY A 137 0.93 8.10 -0.12
C GLY A 137 -0.35 8.24 0.71
N ILE A 138 -1.52 8.27 0.07
CA ILE A 138 -2.82 8.30 0.77
C ILE A 138 -3.07 7.00 1.53
N ASN A 139 -2.78 5.84 0.92
CA ASN A 139 -2.88 4.53 1.59
C ASN A 139 -2.06 4.48 2.88
N THR A 140 -0.77 4.86 2.81
CA THR A 140 0.11 4.86 3.99
C THR A 140 -0.32 5.87 5.06
N TYR A 141 -0.87 7.02 4.67
CA TYR A 141 -1.49 7.97 5.60
C TYR A 141 -2.72 7.34 6.29
N GLY A 142 -3.66 6.78 5.52
CA GLY A 142 -4.89 6.20 6.05
C GLY A 142 -4.64 4.97 6.92
N TRP A 143 -3.71 4.09 6.55
CA TRP A 143 -3.30 2.96 7.40
C TRP A 143 -2.75 3.43 8.74
N ARG A 144 -1.94 4.49 8.74
CA ARG A 144 -1.37 5.05 9.97
C ARG A 144 -2.45 5.67 10.86
N GLN A 145 -3.39 6.42 10.28
CA GLN A 145 -4.51 7.01 11.02
C GLN A 145 -5.44 5.95 11.61
N ALA A 146 -5.70 4.87 10.86
CA ALA A 146 -6.55 3.76 11.29
C ALA A 146 -5.86 2.77 12.24
N GLY A 147 -4.56 2.95 12.54
CA GLY A 147 -3.81 2.04 13.42
C GLY A 147 -3.40 0.71 12.75
N VAL A 148 -3.51 0.59 11.43
CA VAL A 148 -3.08 -0.59 10.67
C VAL A 148 -1.55 -0.61 10.57
N ASN A 149 -0.93 -1.65 11.15
CA ASN A 149 0.53 -1.79 11.21
C ASN A 149 1.14 -2.26 9.88
N HIS A 150 1.09 -1.40 8.87
CA HIS A 150 1.65 -1.64 7.54
C HIS A 150 3.17 -1.87 7.57
N VAL A 151 3.90 -1.25 8.51
CA VAL A 151 5.36 -1.45 8.69
C VAL A 151 5.66 -2.91 9.00
N LEU A 152 4.90 -3.53 9.91
CA LEU A 152 5.06 -4.95 10.25
C LEU A 152 4.61 -5.85 9.09
N ILE A 153 3.46 -5.57 8.47
CA ILE A 153 2.89 -6.40 7.40
C ILE A 153 3.84 -6.48 6.19
N PHE A 154 4.47 -5.36 5.83
CA PHE A 154 5.46 -5.31 4.76
C PHE A 154 6.88 -5.69 5.20
N GLU A 155 7.07 -6.08 6.46
CA GLU A 155 8.38 -6.38 7.07
C GLU A 155 9.39 -5.24 6.87
N LEU A 156 8.91 -4.00 6.91
CA LEU A 156 9.73 -2.80 6.76
C LEU A 156 10.52 -2.53 8.05
N ASN A 157 11.70 -1.93 7.90
CA ASN A 157 12.46 -1.47 9.05
C ASN A 157 11.70 -0.32 9.75
N PRO A 158 11.32 -0.43 11.04
CA PRO A 158 10.60 0.62 11.75
C PRO A 158 11.34 1.96 11.83
N ARG A 159 12.68 1.92 11.78
CA ARG A 159 13.55 3.11 11.86
C ARG A 159 13.85 3.72 10.49
N SER A 160 13.55 3.01 9.41
CA SER A 160 14.01 3.36 8.07
C SER A 160 12.97 2.93 7.03
N ASN A 161 11.82 3.59 7.06
CA ASN A 161 10.75 3.46 6.07
C ASN A 161 10.34 4.85 5.56
N LEU A 162 9.72 4.89 4.38
CA LEU A 162 9.17 6.13 3.85
C LEU A 162 7.87 6.48 4.58
N SER A 163 7.75 7.74 4.97
CA SER A 163 6.49 8.31 5.45
C SER A 163 5.58 8.67 4.27
N HIS A 164 4.29 8.85 4.53
CA HIS A 164 3.34 9.36 3.55
C HIS A 164 3.78 10.70 2.94
N GLN A 165 4.40 11.59 3.72
CA GLN A 165 4.92 12.87 3.22
C GLN A 165 6.07 12.66 2.23
N HIS A 166 6.98 11.72 2.49
CA HIS A 166 8.07 11.41 1.55
C HIS A 166 7.54 10.82 0.24
N LEU A 167 6.47 10.02 0.30
CA LEU A 167 5.81 9.51 -0.91
C LEU A 167 5.17 10.65 -1.72
N PHE A 168 4.48 11.58 -1.06
CA PHE A 168 3.93 12.77 -1.73
C PHE A 168 5.01 13.69 -2.30
N GLU A 169 6.16 13.81 -1.63
CA GLU A 169 7.29 14.61 -2.13
C GLU A 169 7.84 14.01 -3.43
N ILE A 170 8.08 12.68 -3.45
CA ILE A 170 8.58 11.98 -4.64
C ILE A 170 7.55 12.06 -5.77
N ALA A 171 6.27 11.81 -5.48
CA ALA A 171 5.21 11.86 -6.47
C ALA A 171 5.04 13.27 -7.06
N GLY A 172 5.04 14.30 -6.21
CA GLY A 172 4.95 15.69 -6.64
C GLY A 172 6.16 16.14 -7.46
N PHE A 173 7.38 15.77 -7.06
CA PHE A 173 8.59 16.08 -7.81
C PHE A 173 8.58 15.43 -9.20
N LEU A 174 8.27 14.13 -9.30
CA LEU A 174 8.14 13.44 -10.58
C LEU A 174 6.98 14.00 -11.42
N GLY A 175 5.88 14.40 -10.78
CA GLY A 175 4.76 15.09 -11.40
C GLY A 175 5.15 16.41 -12.05
N VAL A 176 5.90 17.25 -11.35
CA VAL A 176 6.43 18.51 -11.89
C VAL A 176 7.31 18.24 -13.11
N LEU A 177 8.24 17.28 -13.03
CA LEU A 177 9.08 16.90 -14.17
C LEU A 177 8.28 16.38 -15.37
N TRP A 178 7.22 15.60 -15.11
CA TRP A 178 6.33 15.10 -16.14
C TRP A 178 5.59 16.25 -16.84
N CYS A 179 5.03 17.21 -16.09
CA CYS A 179 4.38 18.38 -16.68
C CYS A 179 5.37 19.25 -17.47
N LEU A 180 6.57 19.49 -16.93
CA LEU A 180 7.60 20.27 -17.63
C LEU A 180 8.03 19.60 -18.93
N SER A 181 8.20 18.27 -18.93
CA SER A 181 8.54 17.50 -20.13
C SER A 181 7.41 17.57 -21.17
N LEU A 182 6.15 17.43 -20.75
CA LEU A 182 5.01 17.52 -21.65
C LEU A 182 4.81 18.94 -22.21
N LEU A 183 5.01 19.98 -21.40
CA LEU A 183 5.03 21.36 -21.87
C LEU A 183 6.17 21.59 -22.87
N ALA A 184 7.38 21.10 -22.59
CA ALA A 184 8.50 21.19 -23.52
C ALA A 184 8.20 20.50 -24.86
N CYS A 185 7.43 19.41 -24.86
CA CYS A 185 6.92 18.80 -26.08
C CYS A 185 5.93 19.71 -26.82
N ILE A 186 4.92 20.25 -26.13
CA ILE A 186 3.90 21.11 -26.75
C ILE A 186 4.55 22.37 -27.34
N TYR A 187 5.50 22.97 -26.62
CA TYR A 187 6.28 24.11 -27.08
C TYR A 187 7.48 23.71 -27.96
N GLY A 188 7.60 22.44 -28.33
CA GLY A 188 8.66 21.88 -29.16
C GLY A 188 8.81 22.56 -30.52
N LYS A 189 7.73 23.13 -31.08
CA LYS A 189 7.81 23.91 -32.33
C LYS A 189 8.51 25.27 -32.15
N PHE A 190 8.47 25.82 -30.94
CA PHE A 190 9.08 27.12 -30.59
C PHE A 190 10.48 26.99 -30.01
N THR A 191 10.81 25.80 -29.51
CA THR A 191 12.14 25.46 -29.00
C THR A 191 12.87 24.68 -30.08
N TYR A 192 14.13 24.97 -30.37
CA TYR A 192 14.91 24.21 -31.38
C TYR A 192 15.25 22.77 -30.95
N ILE A 193 14.49 22.18 -30.04
CA ILE A 193 14.71 20.85 -29.45
C ILE A 193 13.67 19.89 -30.04
N PRO A 194 14.08 18.77 -30.65
CA PRO A 194 13.15 17.78 -31.17
C PRO A 194 12.23 17.24 -30.07
N MET A 195 10.91 17.27 -30.31
CA MET A 195 9.88 16.86 -29.35
C MET A 195 10.10 15.43 -28.83
N GLN A 196 10.63 14.54 -29.67
CA GLN A 196 10.90 13.14 -29.38
C GLN A 196 11.97 12.95 -28.30
N VAL A 197 12.82 13.94 -28.04
CA VAL A 197 13.91 13.83 -27.04
C VAL A 197 13.37 13.97 -25.61
N ASN A 198 12.34 14.79 -25.40
CA ASN A 198 11.84 15.12 -24.07
C ASN A 198 11.31 13.92 -23.26
N PRO A 199 10.52 12.98 -23.82
CA PRO A 199 10.12 11.77 -23.09
C PRO A 199 11.30 10.88 -22.73
N LEU A 200 12.30 10.75 -23.60
CA LEU A 200 13.50 9.96 -23.33
C LEU A 200 14.30 10.53 -22.17
N ILE A 201 14.45 11.86 -22.11
CA ILE A 201 15.09 12.53 -20.96
C ILE A 201 14.30 12.25 -19.68
N LEU A 202 12.97 12.37 -19.71
CA LEU A 202 12.12 12.13 -18.54
C LEU A 202 12.24 10.69 -18.03
N TYR A 203 12.01 9.70 -18.90
CA TYR A 203 12.06 8.28 -18.51
C TYR A 203 13.48 7.81 -18.19
N GLY A 204 14.48 8.33 -18.90
CA GLY A 204 15.89 8.13 -18.58
C GLY A 204 16.22 8.65 -17.18
N PHE A 205 15.76 9.86 -16.84
CA PHE A 205 15.91 10.41 -15.50
C PHE A 205 15.18 9.56 -14.45
N MET A 206 13.93 9.14 -14.69
CA MET A 206 13.19 8.28 -13.74
C MET A 206 13.90 6.94 -13.50
N LEU A 207 14.44 6.32 -14.55
CA LEU A 207 15.20 5.08 -14.45
C LEU A 207 16.51 5.29 -13.68
N LEU A 208 17.29 6.31 -14.03
CA LEU A 208 18.54 6.66 -13.35
C LEU A 208 18.28 7.01 -11.88
N PHE A 209 17.21 7.75 -11.58
CA PHE A 209 16.78 8.03 -10.22
C PHE A 209 16.52 6.73 -9.43
N LEU A 210 15.84 5.75 -10.02
CA LEU A 210 15.54 4.49 -9.36
C LEU A 210 16.81 3.65 -9.09
N ILE A 211 17.69 3.50 -10.09
CA ILE A 211 18.88 2.63 -10.01
C ILE A 211 20.11 3.30 -9.38
N ASN A 212 20.09 4.62 -9.17
CA ASN A 212 21.25 5.38 -8.72
C ASN A 212 21.87 4.79 -7.43
N PRO A 213 23.13 4.31 -7.46
CA PRO A 213 23.75 3.59 -6.34
C PRO A 213 24.23 4.52 -5.20
N THR A 214 24.24 5.84 -5.40
CA THR A 214 24.71 6.78 -4.37
C THR A 214 23.74 6.80 -3.18
N LYS A 215 24.28 7.03 -1.97
CA LYS A 215 23.51 7.11 -0.70
C LYS A 215 22.60 8.36 -0.58
N THR A 216 22.23 8.96 -1.72
CA THR A 216 21.36 10.13 -1.82
C THR A 216 19.91 9.70 -2.12
N LEU A 217 18.97 10.64 -2.09
CA LEU A 217 17.59 10.48 -2.62
C LEU A 217 16.89 9.18 -2.16
N TYR A 218 16.77 8.95 -0.86
CA TYR A 218 16.05 7.78 -0.32
C TYR A 218 16.64 6.40 -0.74
N TYR A 219 17.97 6.31 -0.87
CA TYR A 219 18.73 5.10 -1.24
C TYR A 219 18.18 3.77 -0.69
N LYS A 220 17.95 3.68 0.63
CA LYS A 220 17.49 2.43 1.27
C LYS A 220 16.15 1.95 0.72
N SER A 221 15.22 2.87 0.47
CA SER A 221 13.89 2.58 -0.04
C SER A 221 13.92 2.20 -1.53
N ARG A 222 14.77 2.87 -2.32
CA ARG A 222 14.98 2.53 -3.74
C ARG A 222 15.54 1.13 -3.91
N PHE A 223 16.59 0.79 -3.17
CA PHE A 223 17.15 -0.58 -3.19
C PHE A 223 16.21 -1.62 -2.59
N TRP A 224 15.36 -1.26 -1.62
CA TRP A 224 14.31 -2.15 -1.14
C TRP A 224 13.31 -2.46 -2.26
N LEU A 225 12.85 -1.45 -3.00
CA LEU A 225 11.95 -1.63 -4.15
C LEU A 225 12.60 -2.45 -5.27
N LEU A 226 13.86 -2.18 -5.61
CA LEU A 226 14.61 -2.95 -6.62
C LEU A 226 14.78 -4.42 -6.22
N LYS A 227 15.14 -4.69 -4.95
CA LYS A 227 15.20 -6.07 -4.43
C LYS A 227 13.84 -6.74 -4.47
N LEU A 228 12.77 -6.01 -4.15
CA LEU A 228 11.41 -6.52 -4.18
C LEU A 228 10.99 -6.88 -5.61
N LEU A 229 11.19 -5.98 -6.57
CA LEU A 229 10.97 -6.22 -7.99
C LEU A 229 11.76 -7.43 -8.48
N PHE A 230 13.06 -7.50 -8.14
CA PHE A 230 13.89 -8.65 -8.49
C PHE A 230 13.27 -9.96 -8.00
N ARG A 231 12.90 -10.05 -6.71
CA ARG A 231 12.24 -11.25 -6.14
C ARG A 231 10.90 -11.57 -6.80
N VAL A 232 10.16 -10.58 -7.27
CA VAL A 232 8.91 -10.79 -8.02
C VAL A 232 9.21 -11.45 -9.36
N PHE A 233 10.18 -10.94 -10.13
CA PHE A 233 10.56 -11.50 -11.43
C PHE A 233 11.29 -12.86 -11.31
N THR A 234 11.99 -13.10 -10.21
CA THR A 234 12.67 -14.38 -9.91
C THR A 234 11.89 -15.25 -8.91
N ALA A 235 10.58 -15.03 -8.77
CA ALA A 235 9.69 -15.71 -7.82
C ALA A 235 9.86 -17.24 -7.70
N PRO A 236 10.07 -18.03 -8.77
CA PRO A 236 10.24 -19.48 -8.60
C PRO A 236 11.45 -19.89 -7.76
N PHE A 237 12.43 -19.00 -7.59
CA PHE A 237 13.69 -19.26 -6.88
C PHE A 237 13.71 -18.76 -5.44
N HIS A 238 12.74 -17.95 -5.02
CA HIS A 238 12.71 -17.35 -3.68
C HIS A 238 11.47 -17.77 -2.88
N LYS A 239 11.52 -17.59 -1.56
CA LYS A 239 10.32 -17.68 -0.73
C LYS A 239 9.48 -16.43 -0.96
N VAL A 240 8.20 -16.60 -1.25
CA VAL A 240 7.27 -15.50 -1.55
C VAL A 240 6.64 -15.00 -0.26
N GLY A 241 7.03 -13.79 0.16
CA GLY A 241 6.46 -13.06 1.31
C GLY A 241 5.28 -12.15 0.92
N PHE A 242 4.72 -11.46 1.92
CA PHE A 242 3.57 -10.55 1.71
C PHE A 242 3.86 -9.45 0.70
N ALA A 243 4.98 -8.74 0.88
CA ALA A 243 5.38 -7.65 -0.01
C ALA A 243 5.53 -8.11 -1.47
N ASP A 244 6.04 -9.33 -1.71
CA ASP A 244 6.31 -9.83 -3.07
C ASP A 244 4.99 -10.06 -3.83
N PHE A 245 4.01 -10.72 -3.21
CA PHE A 245 2.74 -10.94 -3.87
C PHE A 245 1.87 -9.69 -3.91
N TRP A 246 1.95 -8.82 -2.90
CA TRP A 246 1.24 -7.54 -2.89
C TRP A 246 1.71 -6.65 -4.03
N LEU A 247 3.03 -6.52 -4.26
CA LEU A 247 3.56 -5.73 -5.36
C LEU A 247 3.15 -6.31 -6.72
N ALA A 248 3.21 -7.63 -6.86
CA ALA A 248 2.78 -8.28 -8.10
C ALA A 248 1.27 -8.11 -8.35
N ASP A 249 0.44 -7.97 -7.31
CA ASP A 249 -0.98 -7.61 -7.46
C ASP A 249 -1.14 -6.15 -7.94
N GLN A 250 -0.27 -5.23 -7.52
CA GLN A 250 -0.23 -3.87 -8.08
C GLN A 250 0.13 -3.90 -9.58
N LEU A 251 1.12 -4.71 -9.97
CA LEU A 251 1.54 -4.84 -11.37
C LEU A 251 0.41 -5.29 -12.31
N ASN A 252 -0.57 -6.04 -11.82
CA ASN A 252 -1.73 -6.44 -12.64
C ASN A 252 -2.59 -5.23 -13.03
N SER A 253 -2.74 -4.26 -12.12
CA SER A 253 -3.45 -3.01 -12.39
C SER A 253 -2.57 -1.99 -13.15
N LEU A 254 -1.24 -2.11 -13.02
CA LEU A 254 -0.26 -1.29 -13.75
C LEU A 254 0.17 -1.90 -15.10
N VAL A 255 -0.54 -2.91 -15.61
CA VAL A 255 -0.20 -3.57 -16.89
C VAL A 255 -0.16 -2.59 -18.06
N VAL A 256 -0.96 -1.52 -18.02
CA VAL A 256 -0.95 -0.45 -19.04
C VAL A 256 0.40 0.24 -19.12
N ILE A 257 1.10 0.44 -17.99
CA ILE A 257 2.45 1.01 -17.98
C ILE A 257 3.43 0.11 -18.74
N LEU A 258 3.32 -1.20 -18.57
CA LEU A 258 4.18 -2.15 -19.29
C LEU A 258 3.88 -2.16 -20.79
N MET A 259 2.61 -2.09 -21.18
CA MET A 259 2.20 -1.99 -22.58
C MET A 259 2.61 -0.65 -23.22
N ASP A 260 2.58 0.44 -22.47
CA ASP A 260 3.04 1.76 -22.94
C ASP A 260 4.57 1.82 -23.04
N LEU A 261 5.28 1.13 -22.14
CA LEU A 261 6.73 0.96 -22.23
C LEU A 261 7.13 0.15 -23.48
N GLU A 262 6.42 -0.94 -23.76
CA GLU A 262 6.59 -1.73 -24.99
C GLU A 262 6.31 -0.88 -26.23
N TYR A 263 5.19 -0.15 -26.25
CA TYR A 263 4.86 0.79 -27.31
C TYR A 263 5.94 1.84 -27.51
N MET A 264 6.44 2.44 -26.43
CA MET A 264 7.52 3.44 -26.48
C MET A 264 8.79 2.85 -27.10
N ILE A 265 9.23 1.67 -26.65
CA ILE A 265 10.41 1.00 -27.21
C ILE A 265 10.23 0.75 -28.71
N CYS A 266 9.07 0.22 -29.12
CA CYS A 266 8.78 -0.03 -30.52
C CYS A 266 8.74 1.26 -31.34
N PHE A 267 8.04 2.28 -30.85
CA PHE A 267 7.86 3.57 -31.53
C PHE A 267 9.21 4.24 -31.81
N TYR A 268 10.09 4.35 -30.81
CA TYR A 268 11.43 4.91 -30.98
C TYR A 268 12.37 4.06 -31.85
N SER A 269 12.12 2.76 -31.97
CA SER A 269 12.96 1.87 -32.78
C SER A 269 12.57 1.85 -34.26
N PHE A 270 11.27 1.98 -34.56
CA PHE A 270 10.73 1.68 -35.90
C PHE A 270 9.85 2.77 -36.51
N GLU A 271 9.23 3.64 -35.71
CA GLU A 271 8.26 4.62 -36.20
C GLU A 271 8.75 6.07 -36.09
N VAL A 272 9.74 6.36 -35.22
CA VAL A 272 10.29 7.71 -35.08
C VAL A 272 11.13 8.11 -36.28
N GLN A 273 10.70 9.18 -36.94
CA GLN A 273 11.50 9.92 -37.91
C GLN A 273 12.19 11.07 -37.18
N TRP A 274 13.52 10.97 -36.99
CA TRP A 274 14.31 11.98 -36.28
C TRP A 274 14.50 13.28 -37.08
N GLU A 275 14.27 13.23 -38.39
CA GLU A 275 14.40 14.38 -39.29
C GLU A 275 13.11 15.22 -39.38
N ASP A 276 11.97 14.70 -38.88
CA ASP A 276 10.69 15.41 -38.90
C ASP A 276 10.50 16.27 -37.64
N ASN A 277 10.24 17.56 -37.88
CA ASN A 277 9.93 18.55 -36.84
C ASN A 277 8.55 18.34 -36.19
N ALA A 278 7.64 17.59 -36.83
CA ALA A 278 6.34 17.23 -36.25
C ALA A 278 6.44 16.10 -35.20
N GLY A 279 7.53 15.33 -35.22
CA GLY A 279 7.88 14.30 -34.23
C GLY A 279 6.74 13.37 -33.78
N LEU A 280 6.43 13.38 -32.48
CA LEU A 280 5.36 12.58 -31.84
C LEU A 280 3.94 12.89 -32.34
N LEU A 281 3.75 13.93 -33.16
CA LEU A 281 2.47 14.31 -33.75
C LEU A 281 2.44 14.05 -35.28
N ALA A 282 3.49 13.45 -35.83
CA ALA A 282 3.54 13.08 -37.24
C ALA A 282 2.50 11.99 -37.57
N ASN A 283 1.88 12.10 -38.75
CA ASN A 283 1.04 11.03 -39.29
C ASN A 283 1.95 9.98 -39.93
N THR A 284 2.19 8.88 -39.21
CA THR A 284 2.79 7.68 -39.79
C THR A 284 1.68 6.77 -40.30
N ASP A 285 1.67 6.51 -41.62
CA ASP A 285 0.73 5.58 -42.27
C ASP A 285 0.93 4.12 -41.80
N ASN A 286 2.06 3.82 -41.16
CA ASN A 286 2.41 2.51 -40.63
C ASN A 286 2.38 2.50 -39.09
N GLN A 287 1.23 2.22 -38.49
CA GLN A 287 1.07 2.01 -37.04
C GLN A 287 1.36 0.54 -36.65
N ILE A 288 2.62 0.13 -36.78
CA ILE A 288 3.10 -1.23 -36.54
C ILE A 288 3.09 -1.53 -35.03
N CYS A 289 3.47 -0.56 -34.21
CA CYS A 289 3.73 -0.70 -32.77
C CYS A 289 2.47 -0.77 -31.90
N TYR A 290 1.30 -0.39 -32.44
CA TYR A 290 0.03 -0.51 -31.74
C TYR A 290 -0.66 -1.88 -31.96
N SER A 291 -0.18 -2.65 -32.94
CA SER A 291 -0.83 -3.88 -33.38
C SER A 291 -0.46 -5.10 -32.52
N TYR A 292 -1.41 -6.01 -32.33
CA TYR A 292 -1.16 -7.35 -31.77
C TYR A 292 -0.44 -8.30 -32.76
N SER A 293 -0.14 -7.86 -33.99
CA SER A 293 0.31 -8.73 -35.08
C SER A 293 1.59 -9.52 -34.81
N TYR A 294 2.49 -9.04 -33.95
CA TYR A 294 3.74 -9.73 -33.62
C TYR A 294 3.66 -10.51 -32.30
N GLY A 295 2.51 -10.53 -31.63
CA GLY A 295 2.31 -11.24 -30.36
C GLY A 295 3.04 -10.64 -29.14
N VAL A 296 4.02 -9.75 -29.34
CA VAL A 296 4.80 -9.11 -28.26
C VAL A 296 3.89 -8.41 -27.25
N ARG A 297 2.93 -7.60 -27.74
CA ARG A 297 1.94 -6.92 -26.90
C ARG A 297 1.12 -7.88 -26.04
N ALA A 298 0.72 -9.04 -26.58
CA ALA A 298 0.01 -10.08 -25.84
C ALA A 298 0.91 -10.70 -24.75
N VAL A 299 2.18 -10.95 -25.05
CA VAL A 299 3.16 -11.45 -24.06
C VAL A 299 3.32 -10.45 -22.92
N VAL A 300 3.54 -9.17 -23.24
CA VAL A 300 3.70 -8.10 -22.23
C VAL A 300 2.46 -7.96 -21.35
N GLN A 301 1.27 -8.02 -21.94
CA GLN A 301 0.01 -7.99 -21.19
C GLN A 301 -0.15 -9.18 -20.22
N CYS A 302 0.42 -10.33 -20.55
CA CYS A 302 0.40 -11.53 -19.69
C CYS A 302 1.45 -11.49 -18.56
N ILE A 303 2.48 -10.63 -18.62
CA ILE A 303 3.59 -10.63 -17.65
C ILE A 303 3.10 -10.53 -16.20
N PRO A 304 2.25 -9.56 -15.80
CA PRO A 304 1.83 -9.45 -14.41
C PRO A 304 1.05 -10.67 -13.89
N ALA A 305 0.20 -11.26 -14.73
CA ALA A 305 -0.56 -12.45 -14.39
C ALA A 305 0.35 -13.68 -14.27
N TRP A 306 1.34 -13.81 -15.16
CA TRP A 306 2.37 -14.86 -15.11
C TRP A 306 3.20 -14.81 -13.83
N LEU A 307 3.64 -13.62 -13.41
CA LEU A 307 4.37 -13.43 -12.16
C LEU A 307 3.57 -13.91 -10.95
N ARG A 308 2.28 -13.54 -10.88
CA ARG A 308 1.38 -14.01 -9.81
C ARG A 308 1.10 -15.49 -9.88
N PHE A 309 0.90 -16.03 -11.08
CA PHE A 309 0.70 -17.46 -11.30
C PHE A 309 1.87 -18.28 -10.74
N ILE A 310 3.12 -17.95 -11.10
CA ILE A 310 4.29 -18.67 -10.58
C ILE A 310 4.45 -18.47 -9.08
N GLN A 311 4.24 -17.25 -8.56
CA GLN A 311 4.28 -17.01 -7.11
C GLN A 311 3.28 -17.90 -6.36
N CYS A 312 2.08 -18.09 -6.90
CA CYS A 312 1.07 -18.97 -6.31
C CYS A 312 1.52 -20.44 -6.34
N LEU A 313 2.09 -20.91 -7.45
CA LEU A 313 2.66 -22.25 -7.54
C LEU A 313 3.83 -22.46 -6.56
N ARG A 314 4.71 -21.46 -6.41
CA ARG A 314 5.81 -21.49 -5.43
C ARG A 314 5.28 -21.60 -4.00
N ARG A 315 4.27 -20.80 -3.63
CA ARG A 315 3.63 -20.89 -2.31
C ARG A 315 2.94 -22.23 -2.08
N TYR A 316 2.33 -22.80 -3.12
CA TYR A 316 1.79 -24.16 -3.05
C TYR A 316 2.91 -25.19 -2.81
N ARG A 317 4.04 -25.09 -3.52
CA ARG A 317 5.19 -25.96 -3.31
C ARG A 317 5.68 -25.93 -1.86
N ASP A 318 5.74 -24.74 -1.27
CA ASP A 318 6.29 -24.51 0.07
C ASP A 318 5.32 -24.94 1.20
N ASN A 319 4.04 -24.58 1.08
CA ASN A 319 3.07 -24.77 2.17
C ASN A 319 2.10 -25.95 1.94
N LYS A 320 2.06 -26.52 0.73
CA LYS A 320 1.13 -27.59 0.29
C LYS A 320 -0.36 -27.31 0.51
N ARG A 321 -0.75 -26.04 0.67
CA ARG A 321 -2.14 -25.62 0.84
C ARG A 321 -2.83 -25.41 -0.51
N ALA A 322 -3.87 -26.20 -0.79
CA ALA A 322 -4.62 -26.17 -2.05
C ALA A 322 -5.17 -24.77 -2.42
N PHE A 323 -5.45 -23.92 -1.43
CA PHE A 323 -5.86 -22.52 -1.64
C PHE A 323 -4.90 -21.74 -2.57
N HIS A 324 -3.60 -22.04 -2.55
CA HIS A 324 -2.64 -21.40 -3.45
C HIS A 324 -2.82 -21.81 -4.92
N LEU A 325 -3.26 -23.04 -5.20
CA LEU A 325 -3.59 -23.47 -6.56
C LEU A 325 -4.86 -22.81 -7.08
N VAL A 326 -5.86 -22.62 -6.21
CA VAL A 326 -7.07 -21.87 -6.56
C VAL A 326 -6.68 -20.44 -6.96
N ASN A 327 -5.80 -19.79 -6.20
CA ASN A 327 -5.27 -18.47 -6.59
C ASN A 327 -4.48 -18.51 -7.92
N ALA A 328 -3.69 -19.55 -8.18
CA ALA A 328 -3.02 -19.72 -9.46
C ALA A 328 -4.03 -19.81 -10.62
N GLY A 329 -5.10 -20.58 -10.44
CA GLY A 329 -6.19 -20.70 -11.41
C GLY A 329 -6.87 -19.36 -11.71
N LYS A 330 -6.97 -18.45 -10.74
CA LYS A 330 -7.46 -17.09 -10.97
C LYS A 330 -6.59 -16.36 -12.00
N TYR A 331 -5.27 -16.30 -11.80
CA TYR A 331 -4.38 -15.58 -12.72
C TYR A 331 -4.21 -16.29 -14.07
N SER A 332 -4.40 -17.61 -14.14
CA SER A 332 -4.36 -18.30 -15.43
C SER A 332 -5.53 -17.94 -16.34
N THR A 333 -6.66 -17.46 -15.81
CA THR A 333 -7.78 -16.97 -16.63
C THR A 333 -7.35 -15.82 -17.54
N THR A 334 -6.42 -14.96 -17.11
CA THR A 334 -5.90 -13.85 -17.90
C THR A 334 -5.22 -14.31 -19.19
N PHE A 335 -4.53 -15.46 -19.17
CA PHE A 335 -3.89 -15.99 -20.39
C PHE A 335 -4.92 -16.26 -21.48
N PHE A 336 -6.04 -16.88 -21.13
CA PHE A 336 -7.12 -17.14 -22.09
C PHE A 336 -7.73 -15.83 -22.60
N VAL A 337 -8.00 -14.86 -21.72
CA VAL A 337 -8.53 -13.54 -22.12
C VAL A 337 -7.62 -12.88 -23.14
N VAL A 338 -6.31 -12.83 -22.87
CA VAL A 338 -5.33 -12.18 -23.76
C VAL A 338 -5.14 -12.97 -25.05
N THR A 339 -5.09 -14.30 -24.99
CA THR A 339 -4.98 -15.15 -26.19
C THR A 339 -6.16 -14.93 -27.14
N PHE A 340 -7.40 -14.96 -26.64
CA PHE A 340 -8.57 -14.76 -27.49
C PHE A 340 -8.71 -13.30 -27.96
N ALA A 341 -8.30 -12.31 -27.16
CA ALA A 341 -8.20 -10.92 -27.61
C ALA A 341 -7.21 -10.75 -28.78
N ALA A 342 -6.03 -11.36 -28.69
CA ALA A 342 -5.01 -11.32 -29.73
C ALA A 342 -5.46 -12.05 -31.01
N LEU A 343 -6.08 -13.22 -30.86
CA LEU A 343 -6.65 -13.98 -31.98
C LEU A 343 -7.76 -13.20 -32.67
N TYR A 344 -8.69 -12.61 -31.91
CA TYR A 344 -9.75 -11.74 -32.45
C TYR A 344 -9.14 -10.58 -33.24
N SER A 345 -8.20 -9.84 -32.66
CA SER A 345 -7.56 -8.70 -33.33
C SER A 345 -6.86 -9.10 -34.64
N THR A 346 -6.14 -10.23 -34.64
CA THR A 346 -5.38 -10.69 -35.80
C THR A 346 -6.29 -11.19 -36.93
N HIS A 347 -7.35 -11.92 -36.59
CA HIS A 347 -8.30 -12.45 -37.59
C HIS A 347 -9.22 -11.36 -38.13
N LYS A 348 -9.59 -10.38 -37.30
CA LYS A 348 -10.31 -9.18 -37.74
C LYS A 348 -9.51 -8.39 -38.77
N ALA A 349 -8.21 -8.19 -38.54
CA ALA A 349 -7.34 -7.49 -39.49
C ALA A 349 -7.21 -8.24 -40.84
N LYS A 350 -7.33 -9.56 -40.83
CA LYS A 350 -7.28 -10.42 -42.04
C LYS A 350 -8.64 -10.72 -42.65
N ASN A 351 -9.74 -10.17 -42.11
CA ASN A 351 -11.13 -10.48 -42.51
C ASN A 351 -11.43 -11.99 -42.58
N HIS A 352 -10.89 -12.78 -41.64
CA HIS A 352 -11.07 -14.23 -41.61
C HIS A 352 -12.46 -14.62 -41.04
N SER A 353 -13.04 -15.73 -41.52
CA SER A 353 -14.36 -16.23 -41.09
C SER A 353 -14.48 -16.46 -39.58
N ASP A 354 -13.40 -16.91 -38.96
CA ASP A 354 -13.36 -17.35 -37.56
C ASP A 354 -13.33 -16.18 -36.55
N THR A 355 -13.29 -14.93 -37.04
CA THR A 355 -13.26 -13.71 -36.21
C THR A 355 -14.38 -13.69 -35.18
N GLN A 356 -15.59 -14.11 -35.56
CA GLN A 356 -16.75 -14.13 -34.65
C GLN A 356 -16.60 -15.17 -33.54
N VAL A 357 -16.02 -16.34 -33.85
CA VAL A 357 -15.78 -17.40 -32.86
C VAL A 357 -14.80 -16.91 -31.79
N PHE A 358 -13.69 -16.29 -32.21
CA PHE A 358 -12.71 -15.72 -31.27
C PHE A 358 -13.28 -14.56 -30.45
N PHE A 359 -14.19 -13.77 -31.03
CA PHE A 359 -14.89 -12.72 -30.29
C PHE A 359 -15.76 -13.29 -29.15
N TYR A 360 -16.57 -14.31 -29.43
CA TYR A 360 -17.40 -14.95 -28.39
C TYR A 360 -16.56 -15.63 -27.31
N LEU A 361 -15.50 -16.34 -27.70
CA LEU A 361 -14.57 -16.95 -26.74
C LEU A 361 -13.90 -15.88 -25.86
N TRP A 362 -13.46 -14.77 -26.45
CA TRP A 362 -12.90 -13.65 -25.69
C TRP A 362 -13.88 -13.13 -24.63
N ILE A 363 -15.14 -12.87 -24.99
CA ILE A 363 -16.18 -12.41 -24.04
C ILE A 363 -16.40 -13.42 -22.92
N ILE A 364 -16.53 -14.71 -23.23
CA ILE A 364 -16.77 -15.76 -22.24
C ILE A 364 -15.62 -15.83 -21.23
N PHE A 365 -14.38 -15.89 -21.71
CA PHE A 365 -13.21 -15.95 -20.82
C PHE A 365 -13.02 -14.66 -20.03
N TYR A 366 -13.34 -13.49 -20.60
CA TYR A 366 -13.28 -12.22 -19.88
C TYR A 366 -14.34 -12.16 -18.78
N PHE A 367 -15.56 -12.63 -19.05
CA PHE A 367 -16.61 -12.75 -18.04
C PHE A 367 -16.20 -13.69 -16.89
N ILE A 368 -15.69 -14.89 -17.21
CA ILE A 368 -15.20 -15.84 -16.21
C ILE A 368 -14.08 -15.22 -15.37
N SER A 369 -13.10 -14.58 -16.00
CA SER A 369 -11.98 -13.92 -15.32
C SER A 369 -12.47 -12.81 -14.39
N SER A 370 -13.42 -11.98 -14.84
CA SER A 370 -14.02 -10.88 -14.08
C SER A 370 -14.76 -11.39 -12.85
N CYS A 371 -15.61 -12.40 -13.02
CA CYS A 371 -16.36 -13.01 -11.90
C CYS A 371 -15.41 -13.66 -10.87
N TYR A 372 -14.40 -14.39 -11.34
CA TYR A 372 -13.44 -15.04 -10.44
C TYR A 372 -12.65 -14.00 -9.64
N THR A 373 -12.08 -13.00 -10.31
CA THR A 373 -11.32 -11.94 -9.64
C THR A 373 -12.18 -11.10 -8.69
N LEU A 374 -13.43 -10.79 -9.04
CA LEU A 374 -14.37 -10.11 -8.14
C LEU A 374 -14.65 -10.91 -6.87
N ILE A 375 -14.98 -12.20 -7.01
CA ILE A 375 -15.20 -13.08 -5.85
C ILE A 375 -13.94 -13.13 -4.99
N TRP A 376 -12.77 -13.18 -5.62
CA TRP A 376 -11.50 -13.20 -4.91
C TRP A 376 -11.26 -11.91 -4.11
N ASP A 377 -11.45 -10.75 -4.73
CA ASP A 377 -11.21 -9.45 -4.09
C ASP A 377 -12.15 -9.28 -2.88
N LEU A 378 -13.45 -9.55 -3.05
CA LEU A 378 -14.44 -9.39 -1.99
C LEU A 378 -14.32 -10.41 -0.86
N LYS A 379 -14.18 -11.69 -1.19
CA LYS A 379 -14.23 -12.77 -0.20
C LYS A 379 -12.87 -13.13 0.37
N MET A 380 -11.84 -13.22 -0.47
CA MET A 380 -10.52 -13.70 -0.03
C MET A 380 -9.63 -12.56 0.43
N ASP A 381 -9.49 -11.52 -0.39
CA ASP A 381 -8.57 -10.43 -0.12
C ASP A 381 -9.13 -9.47 0.93
N TRP A 382 -10.42 -9.15 0.86
CA TRP A 382 -11.09 -8.30 1.84
C TRP A 382 -11.73 -9.10 2.99
N GLY A 383 -11.90 -10.41 2.87
CA GLY A 383 -12.48 -11.22 3.95
C GLY A 383 -13.93 -10.84 4.29
N LEU A 384 -14.69 -10.34 3.31
CA LEU A 384 -16.11 -10.00 3.49
C LEU A 384 -17.01 -11.22 3.28
N PHE A 385 -18.32 -11.06 3.51
CA PHE A 385 -19.33 -12.12 3.45
C PHE A 385 -19.07 -13.27 4.45
N ASP A 386 -18.61 -12.93 5.65
CA ASP A 386 -18.48 -13.91 6.73
C ASP A 386 -19.86 -14.29 7.26
N LYS A 387 -20.09 -15.58 7.50
CA LYS A 387 -21.34 -16.09 8.08
C LYS A 387 -21.55 -15.59 9.51
N ASN A 388 -20.48 -15.20 10.19
CA ASN A 388 -20.50 -14.72 11.57
C ASN A 388 -20.55 -13.18 11.69
N ALA A 389 -20.93 -12.47 10.63
CA ALA A 389 -20.82 -11.00 10.58
C ALA A 389 -21.75 -10.20 11.54
N GLY A 390 -22.64 -10.87 12.29
CA GLY A 390 -23.49 -10.24 13.29
C GLY A 390 -24.32 -9.07 12.73
N GLU A 391 -24.13 -7.86 13.28
CA GLU A 391 -24.81 -6.62 12.86
C GLU A 391 -24.23 -5.98 11.59
N ASN A 392 -23.17 -6.55 11.00
CA ASN A 392 -22.53 -6.05 9.80
C ASN A 392 -22.95 -6.88 8.58
N THR A 393 -24.15 -6.65 8.06
CA THR A 393 -24.70 -7.40 6.92
C THR A 393 -23.73 -7.38 5.72
N PHE A 394 -23.37 -8.58 5.22
CA PHE A 394 -22.41 -8.82 4.13
C PHE A 394 -20.94 -8.46 4.38
N LEU A 395 -20.60 -7.94 5.56
CA LEU A 395 -19.21 -7.65 5.92
C LEU A 395 -18.65 -8.79 6.80
N ARG A 396 -17.73 -8.45 7.71
CA ARG A 396 -17.15 -9.35 8.72
C ARG A 396 -17.36 -8.76 10.11
N GLU A 397 -17.11 -9.55 11.14
CA GLU A 397 -17.32 -9.16 12.54
C GLU A 397 -16.41 -7.98 12.95
N GLY A 398 -15.11 -8.08 12.67
CA GLY A 398 -14.13 -7.03 12.96
C GLY A 398 -13.94 -6.04 11.83
N ILE A 399 -14.29 -4.78 12.04
CA ILE A 399 -14.00 -3.66 11.13
C ILE A 399 -13.10 -2.63 11.84
N VAL A 400 -12.09 -2.13 11.13
CA VAL A 400 -11.14 -1.11 11.62
C VAL A 400 -11.60 0.27 11.17
N TYR A 401 -12.14 0.40 9.96
CA TYR A 401 -12.64 1.68 9.47
C TYR A 401 -14.02 1.98 10.09
N PRO A 402 -14.22 3.14 10.71
CA PRO A 402 -15.39 3.41 11.56
C PRO A 402 -16.71 3.50 10.78
N GLN A 403 -16.67 3.89 9.50
CA GLN A 403 -17.87 4.08 8.69
C GLN A 403 -18.10 2.88 7.76
N LYS A 404 -19.23 2.18 7.96
CA LYS A 404 -19.66 1.05 7.11
C LYS A 404 -19.84 1.45 5.63
N ALA A 405 -20.19 2.71 5.38
CA ALA A 405 -20.37 3.25 4.03
C ALA A 405 -19.13 3.04 3.14
N TYR A 406 -17.91 3.15 3.70
CA TYR A 406 -16.68 2.94 2.93
C TYR A 406 -16.60 1.53 2.33
N TYR A 407 -17.05 0.51 3.07
CA TYR A 407 -17.05 -0.88 2.59
C TYR A 407 -18.07 -1.08 1.46
N TYR A 408 -19.30 -0.57 1.62
CA TYR A 408 -20.31 -0.73 0.59
C TYR A 408 -19.97 0.06 -0.68
N CYS A 409 -19.44 1.28 -0.55
CA CYS A 409 -18.94 2.04 -1.69
C CYS A 409 -17.81 1.31 -2.40
N ALA A 410 -16.87 0.70 -1.67
CA ALA A 410 -15.79 -0.08 -2.25
C ALA A 410 -16.29 -1.33 -2.98
N ILE A 411 -17.30 -2.04 -2.44
CA ILE A 411 -17.92 -3.18 -3.12
C ILE A 411 -18.53 -2.74 -4.46
N VAL A 412 -19.30 -1.65 -4.45
CA VAL A 412 -19.94 -1.13 -5.66
C VAL A 412 -18.90 -0.67 -6.70
N GLU A 413 -17.87 0.05 -6.24
CA GLU A 413 -16.78 0.53 -7.07
C GLU A 413 -15.99 -0.62 -7.72
N ASP A 414 -15.62 -1.66 -6.97
CA ASP A 414 -14.92 -2.82 -7.52
C ASP A 414 -15.78 -3.55 -8.55
N VAL A 415 -17.08 -3.73 -8.31
CA VAL A 415 -18.01 -4.35 -9.27
C VAL A 415 -18.07 -3.55 -10.57
N ILE A 416 -18.32 -2.23 -10.48
CA ILE A 416 -18.45 -1.38 -11.67
C ILE A 416 -17.17 -1.40 -12.51
N LEU A 417 -16.02 -1.17 -11.87
CA LEU A 417 -14.75 -1.11 -12.59
C LEU A 417 -14.29 -2.48 -13.10
N ARG A 418 -14.65 -3.58 -12.42
CA ARG A 418 -14.36 -4.93 -12.92
C ARG A 418 -15.06 -5.23 -14.23
N PHE A 419 -16.30 -4.77 -14.38
CA PHE A 419 -17.10 -4.98 -15.59
C PHE A 419 -17.00 -3.82 -16.58
N ALA A 420 -16.14 -2.81 -16.33
CA ALA A 420 -15.94 -1.67 -17.23
C ALA A 420 -15.50 -2.10 -18.65
N TRP A 421 -14.84 -3.26 -18.80
CA TRP A 421 -14.48 -3.81 -20.10
C TRP A 421 -15.69 -4.01 -21.04
N THR A 422 -16.90 -4.20 -20.50
CA THR A 422 -18.13 -4.33 -21.32
C THR A 422 -18.40 -3.04 -22.10
N ILE A 423 -18.23 -1.89 -21.45
CA ILE A 423 -18.32 -0.56 -22.08
C ILE A 423 -17.21 -0.44 -23.12
N GLN A 424 -15.97 -0.79 -22.77
CA GLN A 424 -14.84 -0.72 -23.70
C GLN A 424 -15.06 -1.54 -24.97
N ILE A 425 -15.49 -2.80 -24.85
CA ILE A 425 -15.74 -3.68 -26.00
C ILE A 425 -16.93 -3.17 -26.82
N SER A 426 -18.01 -2.70 -26.19
CA SER A 426 -19.18 -2.19 -26.91
C SER A 426 -18.83 -0.99 -27.78
N LEU A 427 -18.16 0.03 -27.21
CA LEU A 427 -17.79 1.25 -27.92
C LEU A 427 -16.73 1.00 -29.01
N THR A 428 -15.76 0.12 -28.75
CA THR A 428 -14.71 -0.22 -29.72
C THR A 428 -15.24 -1.07 -30.88
N SER A 429 -16.18 -1.98 -30.60
CA SER A 429 -16.79 -2.84 -31.62
C SER A 429 -17.77 -2.09 -32.51
N MET A 430 -18.52 -1.14 -31.95
CA MET A 430 -19.50 -0.34 -32.69
C MET A 430 -18.89 0.79 -33.54
N GLN A 431 -17.56 1.03 -33.43
CA GLN A 431 -16.83 2.08 -34.17
C GLN A 431 -17.51 3.46 -34.13
N ILE A 432 -18.16 3.81 -33.00
CA ILE A 432 -19.02 5.00 -32.88
C ILE A 432 -18.26 6.29 -33.23
N PHE A 433 -16.99 6.38 -32.83
CA PHE A 433 -16.09 7.48 -33.19
C PHE A 433 -14.70 6.96 -33.54
N PRO A 434 -13.95 7.65 -34.43
CA PRO A 434 -12.54 7.37 -34.63
C PRO A 434 -11.79 7.52 -33.30
N TYR A 435 -10.85 6.60 -33.03
CA TYR A 435 -10.02 6.56 -31.82
C TYR A 435 -10.73 6.29 -30.48
N ALA A 436 -11.99 5.85 -30.49
CA ALA A 436 -12.73 5.51 -29.26
C ALA A 436 -11.95 4.55 -28.33
N GLY A 437 -11.23 3.57 -28.87
CA GLY A 437 -10.43 2.64 -28.09
C GLY A 437 -9.30 3.31 -27.30
N ASP A 438 -8.63 4.31 -27.88
CA ASP A 438 -7.56 5.04 -27.20
C ASP A 438 -8.07 5.99 -26.13
N ILE A 439 -9.19 6.68 -26.39
CA ILE A 439 -9.89 7.50 -25.39
C ILE A 439 -10.24 6.65 -24.17
N ILE A 440 -10.93 5.53 -24.39
CA ILE A 440 -11.42 4.67 -23.32
C ILE A 440 -10.25 4.06 -22.55
N SER A 441 -9.22 3.56 -23.24
CA SER A 441 -8.05 3.00 -22.56
C SER A 441 -7.30 4.04 -21.70
N THR A 442 -7.31 5.31 -22.14
CA THR A 442 -6.68 6.42 -21.40
C THR A 442 -7.52 6.85 -20.18
N VAL A 443 -8.85 6.75 -20.25
CA VAL A 443 -9.74 7.06 -19.11
C VAL A 443 -9.80 5.89 -18.11
N PHE A 444 -9.82 4.64 -18.58
CA PHE A 444 -9.95 3.47 -17.72
C PHE A 444 -8.64 3.09 -17.02
N ALA A 445 -7.49 3.44 -17.58
CA ALA A 445 -6.21 3.12 -16.93
C ALA A 445 -6.05 3.79 -15.55
N PRO A 446 -6.30 5.11 -15.37
CA PRO A 446 -6.34 5.74 -14.04
C PRO A 446 -7.38 5.11 -13.10
N LEU A 447 -8.57 4.79 -13.63
CA LEU A 447 -9.63 4.15 -12.83
C LEU A 447 -9.21 2.76 -12.32
N GLU A 448 -8.49 1.97 -13.10
CA GLU A 448 -7.96 0.67 -12.64
C GLU A 448 -6.88 0.84 -11.56
N VAL A 449 -6.07 1.90 -11.63
CA VAL A 449 -5.11 2.27 -10.55
C VAL A 449 -5.88 2.70 -9.29
N PHE A 450 -6.94 3.49 -9.45
CA PHE A 450 -7.81 3.91 -8.35
C PHE A 450 -8.51 2.71 -7.68
N ARG A 451 -9.01 1.76 -8.46
CA ARG A 451 -9.59 0.51 -7.94
C ARG A 451 -8.61 -0.26 -7.07
N ARG A 452 -7.36 -0.38 -7.54
CA ARG A 452 -6.29 -1.01 -6.77
C ARG A 452 -5.96 -0.22 -5.50
N PHE A 453 -6.02 1.10 -5.55
CA PHE A 453 -5.87 1.97 -4.38
C PHE A 453 -6.93 1.69 -3.31
N VAL A 454 -8.19 1.51 -3.70
CA VAL A 454 -9.27 1.12 -2.77
C VAL A 454 -9.01 -0.29 -2.22
N TRP A 455 -8.66 -1.25 -3.08
CA TRP A 455 -8.34 -2.62 -2.69
C TRP A 455 -7.21 -2.68 -1.65
N ASN A 456 -6.21 -1.80 -1.73
CA ASN A 456 -5.09 -1.74 -0.79
C ASN A 456 -5.53 -1.48 0.65
N PHE A 457 -6.54 -0.62 0.88
CA PHE A 457 -7.07 -0.35 2.22
C PHE A 457 -7.66 -1.59 2.88
N PHE A 458 -8.55 -2.30 2.17
CA PHE A 458 -9.25 -3.45 2.71
C PHE A 458 -8.37 -4.70 2.75
N ARG A 459 -7.44 -4.86 1.80
CA ARG A 459 -6.47 -5.96 1.81
C ARG A 459 -5.57 -5.90 3.04
N LEU A 460 -5.00 -4.73 3.34
CA LEU A 460 -4.11 -4.58 4.49
C LEU A 460 -4.86 -4.67 5.81
N GLU A 461 -6.09 -4.18 5.85
CA GLU A 461 -6.96 -4.33 7.01
C GLU A 461 -7.26 -5.81 7.29
N ASN A 462 -7.63 -6.58 6.26
CA ASN A 462 -7.86 -8.02 6.40
C ASN A 462 -6.57 -8.76 6.85
N GLU A 463 -5.42 -8.40 6.29
CA GLU A 463 -4.13 -8.98 6.73
C GLU A 463 -3.82 -8.62 8.19
N HIS A 464 -4.07 -7.37 8.58
CA HIS A 464 -3.88 -6.91 9.95
C HIS A 464 -4.74 -7.70 10.94
N LEU A 465 -6.04 -7.84 10.65
CA LEU A 465 -6.97 -8.59 11.48
C LEU A 465 -6.62 -10.07 11.55
N ASN A 466 -6.24 -10.71 10.44
CA ASN A 466 -5.79 -12.10 10.43
C ASN A 466 -4.50 -12.28 11.25
N ASN A 467 -3.55 -11.35 11.14
CA ASN A 467 -2.34 -11.38 11.96
C ASN A 467 -2.65 -11.15 13.45
N CYS A 468 -3.62 -10.29 13.80
CA CYS A 468 -4.08 -10.13 15.17
C CYS A 468 -4.76 -11.40 15.70
N GLY A 469 -5.62 -12.04 14.88
CA GLY A 469 -6.32 -13.27 15.23
C GLY A 469 -5.40 -14.48 15.40
N GLU A 470 -4.33 -14.59 14.60
CA GLU A 470 -3.29 -15.62 14.75
C GLU A 470 -2.19 -15.23 15.75
N PHE A 471 -2.33 -14.11 16.49
CA PHE A 471 -1.31 -13.54 17.40
C PHE A 471 0.05 -13.24 16.74
N ARG A 472 0.10 -13.15 15.40
CA ARG A 472 1.28 -12.82 14.59
C ARG A 472 1.55 -11.32 14.47
N ALA A 473 0.57 -10.47 14.80
CA ALA A 473 0.72 -9.01 14.87
C ALA A 473 1.70 -8.55 15.98
N VAL A 474 2.25 -9.51 16.72
CA VAL A 474 3.08 -9.32 17.88
C VAL A 474 4.37 -10.14 17.65
N ARG A 475 5.32 -9.61 16.88
CA ARG A 475 6.70 -10.11 17.02
C ARG A 475 7.32 -9.64 18.33
N ASP A 476 6.81 -8.53 18.87
CA ASP A 476 7.01 -8.06 20.23
C ASP A 476 5.72 -7.33 20.65
N ILE A 477 5.08 -7.69 21.76
CA ILE A 477 4.14 -6.73 22.35
C ILE A 477 5.11 -5.65 22.85
N SER A 478 5.16 -4.49 22.19
CA SER A 478 5.67 -3.30 22.87
C SER A 478 4.64 -2.93 23.92
N VAL A 479 4.53 -3.77 24.95
CA VAL A 479 4.00 -3.33 26.23
C VAL A 479 5.06 -2.33 26.61
N ALA A 480 4.73 -1.04 26.51
CA ALA A 480 5.40 -0.10 27.40
C ALA A 480 5.38 -0.80 28.77
N PRO A 481 6.53 -1.02 29.44
CA PRO A 481 6.51 -1.63 30.76
C PRO A 481 5.42 -0.92 31.54
N LEU A 482 4.39 -1.66 31.97
CA LEU A 482 3.31 -1.09 32.76
C LEU A 482 3.99 -0.33 33.88
N ASN A 483 3.78 0.99 33.91
CA ASN A 483 4.30 1.77 35.01
C ASN A 483 3.71 1.19 36.29
N ALA A 484 4.41 1.31 37.41
CA ALA A 484 3.91 0.81 38.69
C ALA A 484 2.47 1.30 38.96
N ASP A 485 2.16 2.53 38.51
CA ASP A 485 0.84 3.16 38.57
C ASP A 485 -0.24 2.48 37.73
N ASP A 486 0.09 1.98 36.54
CA ASP A 486 -0.87 1.25 35.70
C ASP A 486 -1.15 -0.15 36.28
N LEU A 487 -0.13 -0.74 36.92
CA LEU A 487 -0.22 -2.03 37.61
C LEU A 487 -1.09 -1.92 38.87
N THR A 488 -0.92 -0.84 39.66
CA THR A 488 -1.75 -0.56 40.83
C THR A 488 -3.18 -0.19 40.43
N LEU A 489 -3.39 0.57 39.35
CA LEU A 489 -4.73 0.84 38.82
C LEU A 489 -5.43 -0.44 38.37
N LEU A 490 -4.72 -1.33 37.66
CA LEU A 490 -5.26 -2.64 37.28
C LEU A 490 -5.59 -3.50 38.49
N ASP A 491 -4.74 -3.48 39.54
CA ASP A 491 -5.01 -4.18 40.80
C ASP A 491 -6.24 -3.61 41.52
N GLN A 492 -6.38 -2.29 41.57
CA GLN A 492 -7.57 -1.62 42.14
C GLN A 492 -8.85 -1.96 41.38
N MET A 493 -8.81 -1.98 40.05
CA MET A 493 -9.94 -2.42 39.22
C MET A 493 -10.26 -3.93 39.41
N MET A 494 -9.30 -4.72 39.90
CA MET A 494 -9.44 -6.16 40.15
C MET A 494 -9.93 -6.51 41.56
N ASP A 495 -9.82 -5.58 42.50
CA ASP A 495 -10.24 -5.75 43.90
C ASP A 495 -11.63 -5.14 44.19
N GLN A 496 -12.27 -4.50 43.19
CA GLN A 496 -13.69 -4.18 43.26
C GLN A 496 -14.51 -5.47 43.41
N GLU A 497 -15.36 -5.53 44.45
CA GLU A 497 -16.16 -6.71 44.82
C GLU A 497 -17.05 -7.19 43.65
N ASP A 498 -17.49 -6.26 42.81
CA ASP A 498 -18.16 -6.51 41.53
C ASP A 498 -17.16 -6.92 40.44
N GLY A 499 -16.75 -8.18 40.51
CA GLY A 499 -16.10 -8.86 39.38
C GLY A 499 -16.95 -8.69 38.10
N VAL A 500 -16.28 -8.51 36.96
CA VAL A 500 -16.88 -8.39 35.62
C VAL A 500 -17.97 -9.45 35.41
N ARG A 501 -19.25 -9.08 35.65
CA ARG A 501 -20.44 -9.90 35.40
C ARG A 501 -20.77 -9.90 33.90
N ASN A 502 -19.89 -10.43 33.06
CA ASN A 502 -20.20 -10.68 31.65
C ASN A 502 -20.46 -12.15 31.40
N ARG A 503 -21.60 -12.64 31.93
CA ARG A 503 -22.37 -13.76 31.36
C ARG A 503 -23.76 -13.86 32.01
N ARG A 504 -24.65 -12.93 31.68
CA ARG A 504 -26.10 -13.22 31.64
C ARG A 504 -26.60 -12.87 30.25
N LYS A 505 -27.12 -13.90 29.56
CA LYS A 505 -27.91 -13.73 28.34
C LYS A 505 -29.09 -12.80 28.64
N ASN A 506 -29.41 -11.94 27.66
CA ASN A 506 -30.58 -11.08 27.56
C ASN A 506 -30.78 -10.01 28.65
N LYS A 507 -30.26 -8.81 28.39
CA LYS A 507 -31.01 -7.56 28.60
C LYS A 507 -30.52 -6.50 27.61
N GLN A 508 -31.44 -5.89 26.85
CA GLN A 508 -31.16 -4.75 25.99
C GLN A 508 -30.57 -3.61 26.82
N TRP A 509 -29.32 -3.24 26.53
CA TRP A 509 -28.69 -2.07 27.13
C TRP A 509 -29.20 -0.81 26.42
N LYS A 510 -30.16 -0.11 27.03
CA LYS A 510 -30.51 1.26 26.62
C LYS A 510 -29.34 2.19 26.93
N ARG A 511 -28.80 2.81 25.87
CA ARG A 511 -27.71 3.78 25.93
C ARG A 511 -28.28 5.12 26.41
N SER A 512 -28.19 5.41 27.70
CA SER A 512 -28.44 6.75 28.23
C SER A 512 -27.43 7.06 29.33
N GLN A 513 -26.27 7.57 28.92
CA GLN A 513 -25.47 8.55 29.66
C GLN A 513 -24.32 8.99 28.76
N SER A 514 -24.50 10.15 28.15
CA SER A 514 -23.47 10.93 27.48
C SER A 514 -22.51 11.48 28.54
N VAL A 515 -21.33 10.88 28.69
CA VAL A 515 -20.22 11.56 29.37
C VAL A 515 -19.58 12.49 28.35
N SER A 516 -19.94 13.78 28.45
CA SER A 516 -19.23 14.85 27.77
C SER A 516 -17.80 14.92 28.31
N LEU A 517 -16.81 14.63 27.47
CA LEU A 517 -15.42 14.97 27.74
C LEU A 517 -15.27 16.49 27.74
N ARG A 518 -15.45 17.10 28.91
CA ARG A 518 -15.18 18.51 29.15
C ARG A 518 -13.66 18.70 29.12
N ARG A 519 -13.15 19.24 28.00
CA ARG A 519 -11.79 19.82 27.93
C ARG A 519 -11.58 20.78 29.10
N PRO A 520 -10.49 20.69 29.87
CA PRO A 520 -10.09 21.79 30.73
C PRO A 520 -9.76 22.99 29.84
N ARG A 521 -10.47 24.10 30.04
CA ARG A 521 -10.08 25.40 29.52
C ARG A 521 -8.88 25.87 30.36
N LEU A 522 -7.69 25.86 29.76
CA LEU A 522 -6.57 26.67 30.27
C LEU A 522 -6.89 28.13 29.92
N ALA A 523 -7.04 28.95 30.97
CA ALA A 523 -7.14 30.39 30.82
C ALA A 523 -5.79 30.92 30.30
N SER A 524 -5.86 31.71 29.24
CA SER A 524 -4.77 32.52 28.73
C SER A 524 -4.51 33.70 29.67
N GLN A 525 -3.28 33.89 30.14
CA GLN A 525 -2.62 35.22 30.21
C GLN A 525 -1.14 35.10 30.60
N SER A 526 -0.28 35.55 29.67
CA SER A 526 0.97 36.29 29.85
C SER A 526 1.97 35.86 30.96
N LYS A 527 3.17 35.39 30.56
CA LYS A 527 4.40 36.22 30.44
C LYS A 527 5.59 35.33 30.08
N ALA A 528 6.41 35.82 29.17
CA ALA A 528 7.71 35.28 28.83
C ALA A 528 8.73 35.73 29.90
N SER A 529 9.13 34.82 30.77
CA SER A 529 10.32 34.83 31.64
C SER A 529 10.21 33.58 32.52
N ASP A 530 11.33 33.03 32.98
CA ASP A 530 11.44 31.99 34.04
C ASP A 530 11.75 30.55 33.57
N THR A 531 12.43 30.39 32.44
CA THR A 531 13.16 29.15 32.10
C THR A 531 14.55 29.07 32.73
N LYS A 532 14.81 29.78 33.84
CA LYS A 532 16.14 29.82 34.48
C LYS A 532 16.18 29.43 35.96
N VAL A 533 15.06 29.16 36.62
CA VAL A 533 15.03 28.91 38.07
C VAL A 533 14.75 27.44 38.44
N LEU A 534 14.31 26.61 37.49
CA LEU A 534 14.02 25.18 37.74
C LEU A 534 15.23 24.23 37.53
N ILE A 535 16.43 24.77 37.33
CA ILE A 535 17.67 23.97 37.15
C ILE A 535 18.58 24.03 38.40
N GLU A 536 18.37 24.96 39.34
CA GLU A 536 19.18 25.06 40.56
C GLU A 536 18.64 24.22 41.74
N ASP A 537 17.33 23.95 41.82
CA ASP A 537 16.76 23.22 42.97
C ASP A 537 16.91 21.69 42.89
N LEU A 538 17.24 21.13 41.71
CA LEU A 538 17.48 19.69 41.54
C LEU A 538 18.95 19.27 41.76
N ALA A 539 19.85 20.23 42.03
CA ALA A 539 21.26 19.98 42.30
C ALA A 539 21.61 19.88 43.80
N ASN A 540 20.69 20.21 44.71
CA ASN A 540 20.95 20.26 46.16
C ASN A 540 20.39 19.07 46.97
N GLU A 541 19.75 18.07 46.34
CA GLU A 541 19.25 16.87 47.04
C GLU A 541 20.12 15.60 46.86
N VAL A 542 21.36 15.73 46.37
CA VAL A 542 22.31 14.60 46.22
C VAL A 542 23.47 14.65 47.22
N ASN A 543 23.38 15.44 48.30
CA ASN A 543 24.34 15.37 49.40
C ASN A 543 23.64 15.40 50.77
N THR A 544 23.10 14.24 51.17
CA THR A 544 23.05 13.74 52.56
C THR A 544 22.91 12.23 52.55
#